data_AF-X1GCE9-F1
#
_entry.id   AF-X1GCE9-F1
#
_cell.length_a   1.000
_cell.length_b   1.000
_cell.length_c   1.000
_cell.angle_alpha   90.00
_cell.angle_beta   90.00
_cell.angle_gamma   90.00
#
_symmetry.space_group_name_H-M   'P 1'
#
loop_
_entity.id
_entity.type
_entity.pdbx_description
1 polymer ?
#
loop_
_entity_poly.entity_id
_entity_poly.type
_entity_poly.pdbx_seq_one_letter_code
_entity_poly.pdbx_strand_id
1 'polypeptide(L)'
;MNSVFSMTNRELITPDGARTILQGLGFEADAIDPMLQLRHQLLDPDAIKQLYWRKFLSPQEASSRMQQLGFKSEDMPLIEKLWNPVDPYTGNVPPFPDIIRMAVRDVFNPDAVARYGLDVNYPEVVSRYADMTGFGDYWSRAYWRG
;
A
#
# COMPACT_ATOMS: atom_id res chain seq x y z
N MET A 1 8.33 -14.27 -28.52
CA MET A 1 8.41 -14.26 -27.05
C MET A 1 7.07 -13.87 -26.41
N ASN A 2 6.52 -12.66 -26.66
CA ASN A 2 5.22 -12.22 -26.11
C ASN A 2 4.05 -13.18 -26.42
N SER A 3 4.04 -13.83 -27.59
CA SER A 3 3.02 -14.81 -27.95
C SER A 3 3.06 -16.06 -27.06
N VAL A 4 4.26 -16.52 -26.65
CA VAL A 4 4.40 -17.70 -25.77
C VAL A 4 3.86 -17.41 -24.39
N PHE A 5 4.28 -16.28 -23.78
CA PHE A 5 3.74 -15.85 -22.50
C PHE A 5 2.23 -15.61 -22.54
N SER A 6 1.71 -15.02 -23.62
CA SER A 6 0.27 -14.82 -23.80
C SER A 6 -0.49 -16.15 -23.88
N MET A 7 0.05 -17.15 -24.57
CA MET A 7 -0.54 -18.48 -24.64
C MET A 7 -0.54 -19.17 -23.27
N THR A 8 0.54 -19.06 -22.51
CA THR A 8 0.61 -19.65 -21.17
C THR A 8 -0.31 -18.94 -20.18
N ASN A 9 -0.40 -17.61 -20.23
CA ASN A 9 -1.31 -16.82 -19.37
C ASN A 9 -2.79 -17.09 -19.65
N ARG A 10 -3.12 -17.51 -20.88
CA ARG A 10 -4.47 -17.90 -21.30
C ARG A 10 -4.71 -19.40 -21.19
N GLU A 11 -3.78 -20.14 -20.58
CA GLU A 11 -3.88 -21.59 -20.37
C GLU A 11 -4.01 -22.41 -21.67
N LEU A 12 -3.59 -21.85 -22.81
CA LEU A 12 -3.57 -22.53 -24.10
C LEU A 12 -2.41 -23.53 -24.21
N ILE A 13 -1.37 -23.33 -23.40
CA ILE A 13 -0.23 -24.23 -23.23
C ILE A 13 0.15 -24.31 -21.75
N THR A 14 0.68 -25.45 -21.32
CA THR A 14 1.25 -25.62 -19.98
C THR A 14 2.60 -24.91 -19.84
N PRO A 15 3.09 -24.66 -18.61
CA PRO A 15 4.46 -24.19 -18.39
C PRO A 15 5.51 -25.07 -19.08
N ASP A 16 5.35 -26.39 -19.05
CA ASP A 16 6.26 -27.32 -19.74
C ASP A 16 6.17 -27.19 -21.26
N GLY A 17 4.97 -27.00 -21.82
CA GLY A 17 4.79 -26.69 -23.23
C GLY A 17 5.49 -25.38 -23.63
N ALA A 18 5.43 -24.36 -22.76
CA ALA A 18 6.16 -23.11 -22.96
C ALA A 18 7.68 -23.30 -22.92
N ARG A 19 8.21 -24.15 -22.02
CA ARG A 19 9.64 -24.51 -21.97
C ARG A 19 10.10 -25.14 -23.28
N THR A 20 9.37 -26.12 -23.80
CA THR A 20 9.69 -26.79 -25.06
C THR A 20 9.75 -25.80 -26.23
N ILE A 21 8.78 -24.88 -26.30
CA ILE A 21 8.75 -23.85 -27.36
C ILE A 21 9.94 -22.90 -27.20
N LEU A 22 10.25 -22.43 -25.99
CA LEU A 22 11.36 -21.50 -25.75
C LEU A 22 12.73 -22.16 -26.02
N GLN A 23 12.93 -23.43 -25.65
CA GLN A 23 14.13 -24.19 -26.02
C GLN A 23 14.27 -24.33 -27.54
N GLY A 24 13.17 -24.65 -28.23
CA GLY A 24 13.14 -24.72 -29.70
C GLY A 24 13.41 -23.38 -30.38
N LEU A 25 13.23 -22.26 -29.68
CA LEU A 25 13.59 -20.91 -30.12
C LEU A 25 15.04 -20.52 -29.76
N GLY A 26 15.82 -21.42 -29.15
CA GLY A 26 17.22 -21.21 -28.81
C GLY A 26 17.48 -20.53 -27.47
N PHE A 27 16.49 -20.48 -26.56
CA PHE A 27 16.73 -20.01 -25.18
C PHE A 27 17.40 -21.12 -24.35
N GLU A 28 18.42 -20.73 -23.59
CA GLU A 28 19.09 -21.61 -22.64
C GLU A 28 18.16 -22.02 -21.49
N ALA A 29 18.31 -23.26 -21.02
CA ALA A 29 17.41 -23.84 -20.03
C ALA A 29 17.37 -23.05 -18.71
N ASP A 30 18.49 -22.46 -18.30
CA ASP A 30 18.63 -21.65 -17.09
C ASP A 30 17.95 -20.27 -17.20
N ALA A 31 17.81 -19.73 -18.40
CA ALA A 31 17.14 -18.45 -18.66
C ALA A 31 15.61 -18.59 -18.75
N ILE A 32 15.10 -19.77 -19.11
CA ILE A 32 13.68 -19.98 -19.38
C ILE A 32 12.80 -19.81 -18.14
N ASP A 33 13.19 -20.36 -16.99
CA ASP A 33 12.39 -20.28 -15.78
C ASP A 33 12.26 -18.83 -15.26
N PRO A 34 13.34 -18.03 -15.16
CA PRO A 34 13.24 -16.59 -14.89
C PRO A 34 12.34 -15.85 -15.88
N MET A 35 12.46 -16.16 -17.18
CA MET A 35 11.62 -15.57 -18.21
C MET A 35 10.14 -15.91 -18.03
N LEU A 36 9.82 -17.15 -17.64
CA LEU A 36 8.45 -17.54 -17.32
C LEU A 36 7.92 -16.83 -16.08
N GLN A 37 8.77 -16.49 -15.11
CA GLN A 37 8.36 -15.71 -13.93
C GLN A 37 7.96 -14.28 -14.29
N LEU A 38 8.60 -13.66 -15.29
CA LEU A 38 8.28 -12.30 -15.76
C LEU A 38 6.84 -12.15 -16.27
N ARG A 39 6.15 -13.24 -16.58
CA ARG A 39 4.74 -13.21 -17.00
C ARG A 39 3.80 -12.77 -15.87
N HIS A 40 4.22 -12.94 -14.61
CA HIS A 40 3.40 -12.65 -13.45
C HIS A 40 3.47 -11.15 -13.15
N GLN A 41 2.31 -10.50 -13.20
CA GLN A 41 2.21 -9.11 -12.80
C GLN A 41 2.42 -8.99 -11.30
N LEU A 42 3.37 -8.14 -10.91
CA LEU A 42 3.55 -7.73 -9.52
C LEU A 42 2.44 -6.74 -9.13
N LEU A 43 2.07 -6.75 -7.85
CA LEU A 43 1.21 -5.71 -7.29
C LEU A 43 1.90 -4.36 -7.43
N ASP A 44 1.15 -3.31 -7.77
CA ASP A 44 1.69 -1.95 -7.76
C ASP A 44 1.88 -1.43 -6.31
N PRO A 45 2.65 -0.34 -6.12
CA PRO A 45 2.93 0.20 -4.79
C PRO A 45 1.67 0.60 -3.99
N ASP A 46 0.62 1.09 -4.65
CA ASP A 46 -0.60 1.49 -3.97
C ASP A 46 -1.40 0.28 -3.49
N ALA A 47 -1.49 -0.77 -4.31
CA ALA A 47 -2.08 -2.05 -3.91
C ALA A 47 -1.35 -2.65 -2.69
N ILE A 48 -0.01 -2.64 -2.68
CA ILE A 48 0.80 -3.12 -1.55
C ILE A 48 0.49 -2.29 -0.29
N LYS A 49 0.50 -0.96 -0.40
CA LYS A 49 0.17 -0.03 0.70
C LYS A 49 -1.23 -0.30 1.27
N GLN A 50 -2.23 -0.47 0.41
CA GLN A 50 -3.60 -0.76 0.85
C GLN A 50 -3.70 -2.11 1.59
N LEU A 51 -3.03 -3.15 1.10
CA LEU A 51 -3.00 -4.46 1.75
C LEU A 51 -2.29 -4.39 3.11
N TYR A 52 -1.22 -3.60 3.21
CA TYR A 52 -0.52 -3.31 4.46
C TYR A 52 -1.44 -2.59 5.47
N TRP A 53 -2.13 -1.52 5.07
CA TRP A 53 -3.08 -0.81 5.95
C TRP A 53 -4.23 -1.70 6.43
N ARG A 54 -4.72 -2.59 5.57
CA ARG A 54 -5.78 -3.55 5.89
C ARG A 54 -5.29 -4.79 6.65
N LYS A 55 -4.00 -4.84 7.01
CA LYS A 55 -3.37 -5.93 7.77
C LYS A 55 -3.40 -7.29 7.07
N PHE A 56 -3.52 -7.28 5.74
CA PHE A 56 -3.34 -8.47 4.91
C PHE A 56 -1.86 -8.74 4.57
N LEU A 57 -0.98 -7.76 4.82
CA LEU A 57 0.46 -7.92 4.74
C LEU A 57 1.10 -7.47 6.05
N SER A 58 2.05 -8.25 6.55
CA SER A 58 3.03 -7.84 7.54
C SER A 58 4.00 -6.79 6.97
N PRO A 59 4.72 -6.03 7.82
CA PRO A 59 5.78 -5.12 7.36
C PRO A 59 6.84 -5.81 6.50
N GLN A 60 7.22 -7.05 6.87
CA GLN A 60 8.23 -7.83 6.14
C GLN A 60 7.73 -8.25 4.76
N GLU A 61 6.48 -8.69 4.64
CA GLU A 61 5.88 -9.06 3.36
C GLU A 61 5.70 -7.85 2.44
N ALA A 62 5.26 -6.72 2.97
CA ALA A 62 5.13 -5.48 2.21
C ALA A 62 6.51 -5.01 1.71
N SER A 63 7.54 -5.07 2.56
CA SER A 63 8.93 -4.75 2.19
C SER A 63 9.47 -5.66 1.09
N SER A 64 9.28 -6.97 1.21
CA SER A 64 9.69 -7.94 0.19
C SER A 64 9.04 -7.65 -1.17
N ARG A 65 7.73 -7.33 -1.18
CA ARG A 65 7.02 -6.97 -2.42
C ARG A 65 7.50 -5.65 -3.03
N MET A 66 7.81 -4.64 -2.21
CA MET A 66 8.40 -3.38 -2.69
C MET A 66 9.79 -3.61 -3.29
N GLN A 67 10.60 -4.49 -2.70
CA GLN A 67 11.91 -4.85 -3.26
C GLN A 67 11.79 -5.56 -4.61
N GLN A 68 10.77 -6.41 -4.80
CA GLN A 68 10.48 -7.03 -6.11
C GLN A 68 10.13 -6.00 -7.19
N LEU A 69 9.58 -4.84 -6.81
CA LEU A 69 9.33 -3.72 -7.71
C LEU A 69 10.58 -2.86 -7.98
N GLY A 70 11.72 -3.19 -7.37
CA GLY A 70 12.98 -2.47 -7.54
C GLY A 70 13.23 -1.35 -6.52
N PHE A 71 12.39 -1.20 -5.49
CA PHE A 71 12.70 -0.30 -4.38
C PHE A 71 13.89 -0.84 -3.59
N LYS A 72 14.82 0.04 -3.21
CA LYS A 72 15.98 -0.39 -2.43
C LYS A 72 15.58 -0.65 -0.99
N SER A 73 16.25 -1.61 -0.36
CA SER A 73 16.05 -1.92 1.06
C SER A 73 16.34 -0.72 1.97
N GLU A 74 17.22 0.20 1.56
CA GLU A 74 17.53 1.44 2.29
C GLU A 74 16.38 2.46 2.33
N ASP A 75 15.46 2.41 1.35
CA ASP A 75 14.30 3.30 1.28
C ASP A 75 13.11 2.78 2.09
N MET A 76 13.13 1.49 2.47
CA MET A 76 12.01 0.84 3.15
C MET A 76 11.61 1.52 4.48
N PRO A 77 12.53 1.96 5.34
CA PRO A 77 12.17 2.72 6.54
C PRO A 77 11.43 4.03 6.23
N LEU A 78 11.75 4.70 5.11
CA LEU A 78 11.07 5.93 4.69
C LEU A 78 9.66 5.64 4.19
N ILE A 79 9.50 4.56 3.44
CA ILE A 79 8.19 4.08 2.96
C ILE A 79 7.30 3.68 4.13
N GLU A 80 7.85 2.95 5.10
CA GLU A 80 7.12 2.56 6.31
C GLU A 80 6.68 3.80 7.12
N LYS A 81 7.57 4.79 7.26
CA LYS A 81 7.20 6.07 7.87
C LYS A 81 6.09 6.78 7.11
N LEU A 82 6.14 6.78 5.77
CA LEU A 82 5.10 7.38 4.94
C LEU A 82 3.75 6.66 5.11
N TRP A 83 3.76 5.34 5.26
CA TRP A 83 2.53 4.57 5.38
C TRP A 83 1.95 4.55 6.79
N ASN A 84 2.75 4.71 7.84
CA ASN A 84 2.27 4.55 9.21
C ASN A 84 1.64 5.85 9.75
N PRO A 85 0.31 5.95 9.96
CA PRO A 85 -0.35 7.21 10.28
C PRO A 85 -0.28 7.54 11.78
N VAL A 86 0.93 7.75 12.29
CA VAL A 86 1.19 8.01 13.72
C VAL A 86 1.18 9.50 14.07
N ASP A 87 1.36 10.37 13.08
CA ASP A 87 1.51 11.81 13.28
C ASP A 87 0.98 12.60 12.06
N PRO A 88 0.88 13.94 12.15
CA PRO A 88 0.30 14.78 11.10
C PRO A 88 1.03 14.72 9.74
N TYR A 89 2.25 14.19 9.70
CA TYR A 89 3.09 14.16 8.50
C TYR A 89 3.15 12.78 7.85
N THR A 90 2.44 11.80 8.40
CA THR A 90 2.50 10.40 7.99
C THR A 90 1.12 9.86 7.63
N GLY A 91 1.09 8.79 6.83
CA GLY A 91 -0.14 8.27 6.26
C GLY A 91 -0.78 9.20 5.23
N ASN A 92 -2.11 9.14 5.16
CA ASN A 92 -2.93 10.02 4.35
C ASN A 92 -3.22 11.31 5.12
N VAL A 93 -2.73 12.42 4.59
CA VAL A 93 -3.00 13.75 5.08
C VAL A 93 -4.27 14.29 4.41
N PRO A 94 -5.22 14.89 5.14
CA PRO A 94 -6.40 15.55 4.58
C PRO A 94 -6.05 16.57 3.49
N PRO A 95 -6.90 16.71 2.46
CA PRO A 95 -6.79 17.80 1.51
C PRO A 95 -6.77 19.17 2.21
N PHE A 96 -6.03 20.12 1.65
CA PHE A 96 -5.88 21.46 2.24
C PHE A 96 -7.22 22.16 2.59
N PRO A 97 -8.30 22.08 1.77
CA PRO A 97 -9.59 22.66 2.15
C PRO A 97 -10.19 22.08 3.45
N ASP A 98 -10.00 20.79 3.72
CA ASP A 98 -10.46 20.17 4.95
C ASP A 98 -9.63 20.65 6.14
N ILE A 99 -8.31 20.82 5.96
CA ILE A 99 -7.43 21.43 6.97
C ILE A 99 -7.91 22.82 7.34
N ILE A 100 -8.24 23.66 6.34
CA ILE A 100 -8.78 25.01 6.60
C ILE A 100 -10.12 24.94 7.35
N ARG A 101 -11.03 24.04 6.94
CA ARG A 101 -12.32 23.85 7.61
C ARG A 101 -12.17 23.42 9.08
N MET A 102 -11.20 22.56 9.38
CA MET A 102 -10.88 22.15 10.76
C MET A 102 -10.24 23.29 11.54
N ALA A 103 -9.30 24.02 10.91
CA ALA A 103 -8.60 25.13 11.55
C ALA A 103 -9.55 26.26 12.00
N VAL A 104 -10.54 26.64 11.18
CA VAL A 104 -11.52 27.69 11.55
C VAL A 104 -12.46 27.30 12.67
N ARG A 105 -12.49 26.01 13.07
CA ARG A 105 -13.30 25.49 14.18
C ARG A 105 -12.48 25.16 15.43
N ASP A 106 -11.24 25.64 15.50
CA ASP A 106 -10.34 25.38 16.63
C ASP A 106 -10.07 23.88 16.89
N VAL A 107 -10.21 23.03 15.86
CA VAL A 107 -9.99 21.57 15.95
C VAL A 107 -8.57 21.21 16.44
N PHE A 108 -7.60 22.05 16.13
CA PHE A 108 -6.20 21.88 16.50
C PHE A 108 -5.81 22.60 17.80
N ASN A 109 -6.73 23.34 18.43
CA ASN A 109 -6.48 24.06 19.66
C ASN A 109 -6.75 23.13 20.88
N PRO A 110 -5.72 22.72 21.64
CA PRO A 110 -5.89 21.79 22.76
C PRO A 110 -6.79 22.34 23.87
N ASP A 111 -6.77 23.66 24.10
CA ASP A 111 -7.62 24.30 25.12
C ASP A 111 -9.10 24.22 24.72
N ALA A 112 -9.41 24.41 23.42
CA ALA A 112 -10.76 24.26 22.90
C ALA A 112 -11.23 22.80 22.98
N VAL A 113 -10.39 21.84 22.56
CA VAL A 113 -10.71 20.41 22.64
C VAL A 113 -11.04 19.98 24.07
N ALA A 114 -10.24 20.41 25.04
CA ALA A 114 -10.46 20.11 26.45
C ALA A 114 -11.71 20.81 27.02
N ARG A 115 -11.88 22.11 26.73
CA ARG A 115 -12.99 22.91 27.24
C ARG A 115 -14.35 22.43 26.74
N TYR A 116 -14.42 22.01 25.48
CA TYR A 116 -15.68 21.60 24.84
C TYR A 116 -15.84 20.07 24.77
N GLY A 117 -14.87 19.29 25.27
CA GLY A 117 -14.95 17.84 25.32
C GLY A 117 -15.09 17.19 23.94
N LEU A 118 -14.38 17.72 22.94
CA LEU A 118 -14.61 17.35 21.53
C LEU A 118 -14.29 15.86 21.21
N ASP A 119 -13.51 15.19 22.06
CA ASP A 119 -13.17 13.77 21.94
C ASP A 119 -13.99 12.83 22.85
N VAL A 120 -14.87 13.35 23.73
CA VAL A 120 -15.52 12.55 24.79
C VAL A 120 -16.33 11.37 24.25
N ASN A 121 -16.94 11.54 23.08
CA ASN A 121 -17.76 10.50 22.43
C ASN A 121 -17.09 9.93 21.18
N TYR A 122 -15.77 10.10 21.02
CA TYR A 122 -15.05 9.56 19.87
C TYR A 122 -15.14 8.02 19.87
N PRO A 123 -15.78 7.41 18.87
CA PRO A 123 -16.01 5.97 18.90
C PRO A 123 -14.79 5.23 18.35
N GLU A 124 -14.30 4.23 19.09
CA GLU A 124 -13.10 3.43 18.75
C GLU A 124 -13.16 2.82 17.34
N VAL A 125 -14.38 2.48 16.88
CA VAL A 125 -14.61 1.95 15.54
C VAL A 125 -14.15 2.91 14.43
N VAL A 126 -14.22 4.23 14.66
CA VAL A 126 -13.73 5.24 13.71
C VAL A 126 -12.22 5.16 13.57
N SER A 127 -11.49 5.01 14.68
CA SER A 127 -10.03 4.84 14.67
C SER A 127 -9.62 3.59 13.90
N ARG A 128 -10.34 2.47 14.12
CA ARG A 128 -10.12 1.22 13.38
C ARG A 128 -10.27 1.39 11.86
N TYR A 129 -11.29 2.10 11.40
CA TYR A 129 -11.48 2.35 9.96
C TYR A 129 -10.49 3.39 9.42
N ALA A 130 -10.06 4.34 10.24
CA ALA A 130 -9.04 5.32 9.89
C ALA A 130 -7.68 4.65 9.63
N ASP A 131 -7.31 3.66 10.42
CA ASP A 131 -6.09 2.87 10.20
C ASP A 131 -6.11 2.13 8.85
N MET A 132 -7.27 1.58 8.46
CA MET A 132 -7.43 0.86 7.19
C MET A 132 -7.39 1.77 5.95
N THR A 133 -7.58 3.07 6.14
CA THR A 133 -7.58 4.09 5.10
C THR A 133 -6.33 4.96 5.12
N GLY A 134 -5.42 4.71 6.06
CA GLY A 134 -4.18 5.46 6.23
C GLY A 134 -4.34 6.81 6.91
N PHE A 135 -5.52 7.21 7.40
CA PHE A 135 -5.68 8.46 8.16
C PHE A 135 -5.18 8.34 9.61
N GLY A 136 -5.28 7.14 10.19
CA GLY A 136 -4.92 6.88 11.58
C GLY A 136 -5.69 7.71 12.60
N ASP A 137 -5.30 7.58 13.87
CA ASP A 137 -6.03 8.17 15.00
C ASP A 137 -5.97 9.71 15.01
N TYR A 138 -4.83 10.30 14.63
CA TYR A 138 -4.67 11.75 14.62
C TYR A 138 -5.67 12.44 13.69
N TRP A 139 -5.70 12.05 12.41
CA TRP A 139 -6.57 12.72 11.44
C TRP A 139 -8.03 12.35 11.61
N SER A 140 -8.35 11.14 12.05
CA SER A 140 -9.73 10.75 12.31
C SER A 140 -10.35 11.51 13.50
N ARG A 141 -9.58 11.77 14.55
CA ARG A 141 -10.00 12.69 15.63
C ARG A 141 -10.16 14.12 15.13
N ALA A 142 -9.25 14.60 14.28
CA ALA A 142 -9.38 15.93 13.71
C ALA A 142 -10.69 16.09 12.90
N TYR A 143 -11.02 15.11 12.06
CA TYR A 143 -12.30 15.07 11.34
C TYR A 143 -13.50 14.95 12.27
N TRP A 144 -13.40 14.18 13.35
CA TRP A 144 -14.49 14.03 14.32
C TRP A 144 -14.83 15.35 15.02
N ARG A 145 -13.82 16.17 15.33
CA ARG A 145 -13.98 17.45 16.02
C ARG A 145 -14.59 18.55 15.13
N GLY A 146 -14.49 18.45 13.80
CA GLY A 146 -14.77 19.53 12.84
C GLY A 146 -16.04 19.37 12.03
#